data_AF-A0A1I6GW08-F1
#
_entry.id   AF-A0A1I6GW08-F1
#
_cell.length_a   1.000
_cell.length_b   1.000
_cell.length_c   1.000
_cell.angle_alpha   90.00
_cell.angle_beta   90.00
_cell.angle_gamma   90.00
#
_symmetry.space_group_name_H-M   'P 1'
#
loop_
_entity.id
_entity.type
_entity.pdbx_description
1 polymer ?
#
loop_
_entity_poly.entity_id
_entity_poly.type
_entity_poly.pdbx_seq_one_letter_code
_entity_poly.pdbx_strand_id
1 'polypeptide(L)'
;MIAGMAMQLMFAFAALAVLSPFLPLFLMWRCALLSVTAFIAAGFLAGPVHWSDQGLGYAIGVIILFLLIIGVALGLGLRIAVAGARGQLTQRALLGPDKRWRHLLDVISVGFAGSAAGLACAIGLAFAFADSALGRSLDLFIILIALLAALGALLLGPWLIRAFGVTVSAAIIGVSLVGSLQPTRILESAENLADGAPWCLASPPSAAPIASAAQLGFFAMHKGGHNPHLGLQVQGGAPFRANWSIRQQRFVEGDRGDLTPCLPRVDFADALTQGWVSPDAFIVGSTEYLIPPEMEPKAFPRMLSIRSSLVTGPVGTLPEFFERLEIRESATAWDMPDDAKPLTDMPSAAELDIEALLSGTRLIFAGTDQVTGRQVILECLRGAFANRDCFATVNAGAAQYAFFLPVEDIRHWSSATDKVEALFLGLRRLN
;
A
#
# COMPACT_ATOMS: atom_id res chain seq x y z
N MET A 1 -25.04 0.21 9.25
CA MET A 1 -25.18 0.16 10.73
C MET A 1 -24.37 1.27 11.42
N ILE A 2 -23.05 1.37 11.19
CA ILE A 2 -22.17 2.38 11.81
C ILE A 2 -22.61 3.83 11.54
N ALA A 3 -22.94 4.17 10.29
CA ALA A 3 -23.43 5.52 9.93
C ALA A 3 -24.74 5.90 10.66
N GLY A 4 -25.64 4.94 10.89
CA GLY A 4 -26.87 5.17 11.64
C GLY A 4 -26.61 5.47 13.12
N MET A 5 -25.62 4.81 13.73
CA MET A 5 -25.23 5.06 15.12
C MET A 5 -24.54 6.43 15.27
N ALA A 6 -23.68 6.81 14.33
CA ALA A 6 -23.05 8.14 14.30
C ALA A 6 -24.11 9.26 14.24
N MET A 7 -25.12 9.10 13.39
CA MET A 7 -26.23 10.04 13.27
C MET A 7 -27.06 10.15 14.55
N GLN A 8 -27.36 9.02 15.20
CA GLN A 8 -28.08 9.01 16.49
C GLN A 8 -27.32 9.75 17.58
N LEU A 9 -25.99 9.59 17.65
CA LEU A 9 -25.15 10.31 18.59
C LEU A 9 -25.07 11.81 18.28
N MET A 10 -25.07 12.21 17.01
CA MET A 10 -25.18 13.62 16.62
C MET A 10 -26.53 14.24 17.04
N PHE A 11 -27.63 13.49 16.89
CA PHE A 11 -28.93 13.93 17.40
C PHE A 11 -28.93 14.04 18.92
N ALA A 12 -28.35 13.07 19.63
CA ALA A 12 -28.21 13.12 21.08
C ALA A 12 -27.37 14.33 21.53
N PHE A 13 -26.25 14.60 20.86
CA PHE A 13 -25.45 15.80 21.09
C PHE A 13 -26.28 17.07 20.95
N ALA A 14 -26.97 17.25 19.81
CA ALA A 14 -27.74 18.45 19.54
C ALA A 14 -28.87 18.62 20.57
N ALA A 15 -29.62 17.55 20.87
CA ALA A 15 -30.70 17.58 21.84
C ALA A 15 -30.20 17.93 23.26
N LEU A 16 -29.14 17.25 23.72
CA LEU A 16 -28.57 17.49 25.05
C LEU A 16 -27.96 18.88 25.16
N ALA A 17 -27.24 19.34 24.13
CA ALA A 17 -26.64 20.66 24.11
C ALA A 17 -27.70 21.77 24.20
N VAL A 18 -28.77 21.69 23.39
CA VAL A 18 -29.88 22.66 23.38
C VAL A 18 -30.69 22.60 24.68
N LEU A 19 -30.91 21.42 25.26
CA LEU A 19 -31.66 21.28 26.52
C LEU A 19 -30.85 21.73 27.75
N SER A 20 -29.52 21.62 27.71
CA SER A 20 -28.65 21.92 28.85
C SER A 20 -28.90 23.28 29.51
N PRO A 21 -29.00 24.42 28.80
CA PRO A 21 -29.26 25.73 29.42
C PRO A 21 -30.67 25.88 30.00
N PHE A 22 -31.58 24.91 29.85
CA PHE A 22 -32.92 24.97 30.46
C PHE A 22 -33.07 24.06 31.69
N LEU A 23 -32.21 23.05 31.85
CA LEU A 23 -32.27 22.08 32.96
C LEU A 23 -31.78 22.65 34.30
N PRO A 24 -32.33 22.29 35.47
CA PRO A 24 -31.84 22.76 36.78
C PRO A 24 -30.30 22.76 36.90
N LEU A 25 -29.71 23.72 37.63
CA LEU A 25 -28.24 23.93 37.69
C LEU A 25 -27.44 22.65 37.91
N PHE A 26 -27.95 21.72 38.72
CA PHE A 26 -27.30 20.43 38.90
C PHE A 26 -27.36 19.54 37.65
N LEU A 27 -28.46 19.48 36.91
CA LEU A 27 -28.54 18.70 35.66
C LEU A 27 -27.84 19.38 34.47
N MET A 28 -27.75 20.71 34.49
CA MET A 28 -27.19 21.53 33.40
C MET A 28 -25.79 21.06 32.97
N TRP A 29 -24.83 21.00 33.90
CA TRP A 29 -23.45 20.65 33.57
C TRP A 29 -23.28 19.18 33.15
N ARG A 30 -24.10 18.27 33.72
CA ARG A 30 -24.11 16.84 33.36
C ARG A 30 -24.60 16.65 31.93
N CYS A 31 -25.66 17.37 31.56
CA CYS A 31 -26.22 17.36 30.22
C CYS A 31 -25.22 17.95 29.19
N ALA A 32 -24.56 19.06 29.54
CA ALA A 32 -23.51 19.64 28.71
C ALA A 32 -22.28 18.72 28.57
N LEU A 33 -21.91 18.00 29.63
CA LEU A 33 -20.81 17.03 29.58
C LEU A 33 -21.13 15.86 28.65
N LEU A 34 -22.33 15.28 28.80
CA LEU A 34 -22.80 14.17 27.97
C LEU A 34 -22.98 14.58 26.50
N SER A 35 -23.39 15.82 26.22
CA SER A 35 -23.49 16.31 24.84
C SER A 35 -22.11 16.32 24.16
N VAL A 36 -21.09 16.84 24.85
CA VAL A 36 -19.70 16.83 24.35
C VAL A 36 -19.22 15.40 24.13
N THR A 37 -19.49 14.48 25.05
CA THR A 37 -19.11 13.07 24.87
C THR A 37 -19.82 12.43 23.67
N ALA A 38 -21.12 12.70 23.48
CA ALA A 38 -21.87 12.20 22.33
C ALA A 38 -21.32 12.75 21.00
N PHE A 39 -20.93 14.02 20.95
CA PHE A 39 -20.30 14.62 19.78
C PHE A 39 -18.96 13.96 19.44
N ILE A 40 -18.10 13.78 20.45
CA ILE A 40 -16.81 13.12 20.29
C ILE A 40 -17.02 11.69 19.77
N ALA A 41 -17.92 10.91 20.39
CA ALA A 41 -18.22 9.55 19.97
C ALA A 41 -18.79 9.47 18.55
N ALA A 42 -19.66 10.42 18.15
CA ALA A 42 -20.15 10.51 16.79
C ALA A 42 -19.02 10.77 15.78
N GLY A 43 -18.09 11.66 16.11
CA GLY A 43 -16.90 11.95 15.30
C GLY A 43 -16.04 10.71 15.06
N PHE A 44 -15.86 9.86 16.08
CA PHE A 44 -15.14 8.60 15.93
C PHE A 44 -15.84 7.59 15.03
N LEU A 45 -17.18 7.51 15.09
CA LEU A 45 -17.95 6.58 14.25
C LEU A 45 -18.09 7.06 12.80
N ALA A 46 -18.03 8.37 12.55
CA ALA A 46 -18.15 8.94 11.21
C ALA A 46 -16.89 8.70 10.35
N GLY A 47 -15.74 8.41 10.96
CA GLY A 47 -14.46 8.23 10.26
C GLY A 47 -13.89 9.53 9.69
N PRO A 48 -12.64 9.50 9.19
CA PRO A 48 -12.04 10.66 8.54
C PRO A 48 -12.78 10.98 7.22
N VAL A 49 -13.22 12.23 7.06
CA VAL A 49 -13.83 12.72 5.81
C VAL A 49 -12.73 12.89 4.77
N HIS A 50 -12.87 12.24 3.61
CA HIS A 50 -11.92 12.36 2.52
C HIS A 50 -11.83 13.83 2.06
N TRP A 51 -10.63 14.32 1.75
CA TRP A 51 -10.41 15.72 1.36
C TRP A 51 -11.21 16.13 0.11
N SER A 52 -11.55 15.20 -0.77
CA SER A 52 -12.44 15.40 -1.92
C SER A 52 -13.90 15.68 -1.54
N ASP A 53 -14.31 15.29 -0.34
CA ASP A 53 -15.68 15.48 0.18
C ASP A 53 -15.81 16.78 1.00
N GLN A 54 -14.72 17.54 1.15
CA GLN A 54 -14.70 18.85 1.83
C GLN A 54 -15.22 19.99 0.93
N GLY A 55 -16.38 19.76 0.30
CA GLY A 55 -17.05 20.76 -0.52
C GLY A 55 -17.82 21.81 0.30
N LEU A 56 -18.62 22.64 -0.39
CA LEU A 56 -19.46 23.67 0.22
C LEU A 56 -20.37 23.12 1.34
N GLY A 57 -20.91 21.91 1.17
CA GLY A 57 -21.75 21.25 2.17
C GLY A 57 -21.03 20.95 3.49
N TYR A 58 -19.77 20.52 3.43
CA TYR A 58 -18.94 20.31 4.62
C TYR A 58 -18.69 21.63 5.36
N ALA A 59 -18.31 22.69 4.63
CA ALA A 59 -18.09 24.02 5.20
C ALA A 59 -19.35 24.57 5.89
N ILE A 60 -20.52 24.47 5.25
CA ILE A 60 -21.81 24.86 5.83
C ILE A 60 -22.10 24.05 7.10
N GLY A 61 -21.87 22.73 7.08
CA GLY A 61 -22.05 21.86 8.25
C GLY A 61 -21.19 22.29 9.44
N VAL A 62 -19.91 22.60 9.20
CA VAL A 62 -18.98 23.09 10.23
C VAL A 62 -19.44 24.44 10.80
N ILE A 63 -19.90 25.37 9.95
CA ILE A 63 -20.40 26.67 10.39
C ILE A 63 -21.64 26.51 11.28
N ILE A 64 -22.60 25.67 10.88
CA ILE A 64 -23.82 25.40 11.67
C ILE A 64 -23.44 24.83 13.05
N LEU A 65 -22.51 23.86 13.08
CA LEU A 65 -22.01 23.29 14.32
C LEU A 65 -21.36 24.34 15.21
N PHE A 66 -20.53 25.21 14.65
CA PHE A 66 -19.85 26.28 15.39
C PHE A 66 -20.85 27.28 15.99
N LEU A 67 -21.85 27.69 15.21
CA LEU A 67 -22.94 28.55 15.67
C LEU A 67 -23.76 27.91 16.79
N LEU A 68 -24.05 26.60 16.69
CA LEU A 68 -24.72 25.85 17.75
C LEU A 68 -23.91 25.86 19.05
N ILE A 69 -22.61 25.59 18.97
CA ILE A 69 -21.71 25.59 20.14
C ILE A 69 -21.69 26.98 20.80
N ILE A 70 -21.56 28.05 20.00
CA ILE A 70 -21.60 29.43 20.51
C ILE A 70 -22.93 29.73 21.20
N GLY A 71 -24.06 29.39 20.56
CA GLY A 71 -25.39 29.64 21.13
C GLY A 71 -25.60 28.91 22.46
N VAL A 72 -25.17 27.66 22.55
CA VAL A 72 -25.24 26.86 23.79
C VAL A 72 -24.32 27.44 24.86
N ALA A 73 -23.08 27.79 24.51
CA ALA A 73 -22.12 28.39 25.44
C ALA A 73 -22.62 29.74 25.99
N LEU A 74 -23.19 30.60 25.14
CA LEU A 74 -23.83 31.85 25.55
C LEU A 74 -25.02 31.59 26.49
N GLY A 75 -25.89 30.63 26.18
CA GLY A 75 -27.01 30.26 27.03
C GLY A 75 -26.58 29.76 28.42
N LEU A 76 -25.57 28.89 28.47
CA LEU A 76 -24.98 28.42 29.73
C LEU A 76 -24.32 29.57 30.51
N GLY A 77 -23.53 30.41 29.84
CA GLY A 77 -22.83 31.55 30.45
C GLY A 77 -23.81 32.57 31.04
N LEU A 78 -24.85 32.95 30.29
CA LEU A 78 -25.89 33.85 30.76
C LEU A 78 -26.61 33.28 31.98
N ARG A 79 -26.92 31.98 31.95
CA ARG A 79 -27.59 31.33 33.07
C ARG A 79 -26.74 31.26 34.33
N ILE A 80 -25.46 30.94 34.19
CA ILE A 80 -24.50 30.96 35.31
C ILE A 80 -24.37 32.38 35.86
N ALA A 81 -24.29 33.39 34.99
CA ALA A 81 -24.22 34.80 35.39
C ALA A 81 -25.46 35.24 36.17
N VAL A 82 -26.68 34.89 35.70
CA VAL A 82 -27.94 35.18 36.40
C VAL A 82 -28.01 34.44 37.74
N ALA A 83 -27.63 33.16 37.78
CA ALA A 83 -27.61 32.38 39.01
C ALA A 83 -26.60 32.96 40.04
N GLY A 84 -25.46 33.46 39.56
CA GLY A 84 -24.47 34.16 40.38
C GLY A 84 -24.98 35.49 40.91
N ALA A 85 -25.56 36.33 40.04
CA ALA A 85 -26.15 37.61 40.42
C ALA A 85 -27.29 37.46 41.45
N ARG A 86 -28.02 36.33 41.42
CA ARG A 86 -29.09 36.01 42.39
C ARG A 86 -28.61 35.28 43.64
N GLY A 87 -27.31 35.03 43.80
CA GLY A 87 -26.76 34.28 44.94
C GLY A 87 -27.17 32.81 44.99
N GLN A 88 -27.64 32.24 43.86
CA GLN A 88 -28.14 30.87 43.78
C GLN A 88 -27.04 29.85 43.45
N LEU A 89 -25.83 30.30 43.15
CA LEU A 89 -24.62 29.48 42.97
C LEU A 89 -24.11 28.93 44.32
N THR A 90 -24.90 28.06 44.93
CA THR A 90 -24.49 27.30 46.10
C THR A 90 -23.98 25.92 45.70
N GLN A 91 -23.10 25.34 46.52
CA GLN A 91 -22.61 23.97 46.29
C GLN A 91 -23.78 22.97 46.18
N ARG A 92 -24.84 23.14 46.99
CA ARG A 92 -26.07 22.34 46.92
C ARG A 92 -26.83 22.51 45.60
N ALA A 93 -26.89 23.72 45.03
CA ALA A 93 -27.59 23.97 43.77
C ALA A 93 -26.86 23.36 42.55
N LEU A 94 -25.53 23.31 42.59
CA LEU A 94 -24.67 22.71 41.54
C LEU A 94 -24.57 21.20 41.67
N LEU A 95 -24.50 20.70 42.89
CA LEU A 95 -24.41 19.27 43.16
C LEU A 95 -25.79 18.61 43.01
N GLY A 96 -26.83 19.18 43.60
CA GLY A 96 -28.18 18.61 43.67
C GLY A 96 -28.46 17.85 44.97
N PRO A 97 -29.60 17.14 45.09
CA PRO A 97 -29.94 16.37 46.28
C PRO A 97 -29.03 15.14 46.44
N ASP A 98 -28.67 14.78 47.68
CA ASP A 98 -27.82 13.63 47.97
C ASP A 98 -28.65 12.33 47.96
N LYS A 99 -28.89 11.80 46.76
CA LYS A 99 -29.67 10.57 46.53
C LYS A 99 -28.84 9.56 45.73
N ARG A 100 -29.07 8.25 45.95
CA ARG A 100 -28.34 7.16 45.27
C ARG A 100 -28.38 7.23 43.74
N TRP A 101 -29.51 7.61 43.14
CA TRP A 101 -29.63 7.72 41.67
C TRP A 101 -28.74 8.84 41.10
N ARG A 102 -28.49 9.89 41.88
CA ARG A 102 -27.62 10.99 41.48
C ARG A 102 -26.16 10.55 41.50
N HIS A 103 -25.75 9.81 42.53
CA HIS A 103 -24.42 9.19 42.58
C HIS A 103 -24.17 8.31 41.36
N LEU A 104 -25.17 7.52 40.93
CA LEU A 104 -25.08 6.74 39.70
C LEU A 104 -24.91 7.62 38.46
N LEU A 105 -25.71 8.68 38.31
CA LEU A 105 -25.56 9.62 37.19
C LEU A 105 -24.21 10.33 37.18
N ASP A 106 -23.66 10.66 38.35
CA ASP A 106 -22.36 11.30 38.49
C ASP A 106 -21.26 10.36 38.00
N VAL A 107 -21.30 9.09 38.41
CA VAL A 107 -20.37 8.05 37.94
C VAL A 107 -20.48 7.83 36.44
N ILE A 108 -21.70 7.74 35.90
CA ILE A 108 -21.92 7.55 34.47
C ILE A 108 -21.38 8.75 33.67
N SER A 109 -21.75 9.97 34.07
CA SER A 109 -21.35 11.20 33.36
C SER A 109 -19.83 11.40 33.40
N VAL A 110 -19.23 11.20 34.58
CA VAL A 110 -17.78 11.29 34.76
C VAL A 110 -17.05 10.15 34.06
N GLY A 111 -17.63 8.94 34.02
CA GLY A 111 -17.08 7.81 33.29
C GLY A 111 -17.04 8.07 31.78
N PHE A 112 -18.13 8.59 31.20
CA PHE A 112 -18.16 8.99 29.80
C PHE A 112 -17.15 10.10 29.50
N ALA A 113 -17.08 11.12 30.35
CA ALA A 113 -16.10 12.18 30.22
C ALA A 113 -14.65 11.67 30.31
N GLY A 114 -14.39 10.75 31.24
CA GLY A 114 -13.09 10.10 31.39
C GLY A 114 -12.72 9.28 30.16
N SER A 115 -13.65 8.50 29.61
CA SER A 115 -13.41 7.79 28.35
C SER A 115 -13.10 8.72 27.18
N ALA A 116 -13.85 9.82 27.04
CA ALA A 116 -13.60 10.81 25.99
C ALA A 116 -12.23 11.49 26.16
N ALA A 117 -11.86 11.86 27.39
CA ALA A 117 -10.55 12.44 27.70
C ALA A 117 -9.41 11.45 27.47
N GLY A 118 -9.57 10.18 27.87
CA GLY A 118 -8.59 9.13 27.62
C GLY A 118 -8.40 8.86 26.14
N LEU A 119 -9.47 8.89 25.35
CA LEU A 119 -9.39 8.74 23.90
C LEU A 119 -8.71 9.93 23.23
N ALA A 120 -9.02 11.16 23.65
CA ALA A 120 -8.31 12.36 23.20
C ALA A 120 -6.81 12.32 23.56
N CYS A 121 -6.49 11.84 24.76
CA CYS A 121 -5.10 11.64 25.20
C CYS A 121 -4.41 10.57 24.35
N ALA A 122 -5.07 9.44 24.06
CA ALA A 122 -4.53 8.39 23.20
C ALA A 122 -4.24 8.91 21.78
N ILE A 123 -5.11 9.75 21.22
CA ILE A 123 -4.83 10.45 19.95
C ILE A 123 -3.61 11.36 20.07
N GLY A 124 -3.56 12.19 21.12
CA GLY A 124 -2.44 13.09 21.36
C GLY A 124 -1.10 12.34 21.46
N LEU A 125 -1.10 11.20 22.17
CA LEU A 125 0.05 10.29 22.26
C LEU A 125 0.38 9.68 20.89
N ALA A 126 -0.61 9.28 20.11
CA ALA A 126 -0.39 8.74 18.76
C ALA A 126 0.28 9.76 17.84
N PHE A 127 -0.11 11.04 17.89
CA PHE A 127 0.55 12.12 17.16
C PHE A 127 1.94 12.43 17.71
N ALA A 128 2.10 12.53 19.04
CA ALA A 128 3.38 12.84 19.66
C ALA A 128 4.45 11.77 19.40
N PHE A 129 4.03 10.51 19.28
CA PHE A 129 4.93 9.37 19.05
C PHE A 129 4.80 8.75 17.66
N ALA A 130 4.25 9.49 16.71
CA ALA A 130 3.96 9.01 15.36
C ALA A 130 5.20 8.51 14.61
N ASP A 131 6.36 9.12 14.87
CA ASP A 131 7.64 8.81 14.21
C ASP A 131 8.55 7.90 15.06
N SER A 132 8.05 7.39 16.19
CA SER A 132 8.86 6.51 17.03
C SER A 132 9.07 5.14 16.38
N ALA A 133 10.31 4.66 16.37
CA ALA A 133 10.66 3.34 15.85
C ALA A 133 10.25 2.19 16.80
N LEU A 134 9.73 2.50 17.98
CA LEU A 134 9.42 1.54 19.04
C LEU A 134 8.17 0.69 18.72
N GLY A 135 7.26 1.16 17.86
CA GLY A 135 6.13 0.36 17.37
C GLY A 135 5.31 -0.27 18.51
N ARG A 136 5.26 -1.61 18.55
CA ARG A 136 4.53 -2.41 19.56
C ARG A 136 5.06 -2.23 20.98
N SER A 137 6.38 -2.06 21.18
CA SER A 137 6.94 -1.93 22.52
C SER A 137 6.50 -0.63 23.19
N LEU A 138 6.31 0.43 22.40
CA LEU A 138 5.72 1.67 22.87
C LEU A 138 4.26 1.50 23.31
N ASP A 139 3.44 0.76 22.56
CA ASP A 139 2.05 0.52 22.97
C ASP A 139 1.96 -0.28 24.27
N LEU A 140 2.83 -1.29 24.45
CA LEU A 140 2.93 -2.04 25.70
C LEU A 140 3.40 -1.16 26.87
N PHE A 141 4.33 -0.24 26.62
CA PHE A 141 4.79 0.72 27.61
C PHE A 141 3.68 1.71 28.01
N ILE A 142 2.92 2.22 27.04
CA ILE A 142 1.75 3.08 27.30
C ILE A 142 0.70 2.33 28.12
N ILE A 143 0.43 1.05 27.81
CA ILE A 143 -0.46 0.19 28.59
C ILE A 143 0.02 0.09 30.04
N LEU A 144 1.32 -0.16 30.26
CA LEU A 144 1.89 -0.28 31.60
C LEU A 144 1.73 1.01 32.40
N ILE A 145 2.06 2.17 31.80
CA ILE A 145 1.88 3.47 32.45
C ILE A 145 0.41 3.72 32.78
N ALA A 146 -0.50 3.45 31.84
CA ALA A 146 -1.93 3.64 32.06
C ALA A 146 -2.48 2.71 33.15
N LEU A 147 -1.98 1.47 33.26
CA LEU A 147 -2.32 0.56 34.36
C LEU A 147 -1.86 1.10 35.72
N LEU A 148 -0.62 1.62 35.80
CA LEU A 148 -0.11 2.24 37.02
C LEU A 148 -0.91 3.50 37.39
N ALA A 149 -1.29 4.30 36.40
CA ALA A 149 -2.15 5.47 36.60
C ALA A 149 -3.56 5.07 37.08
N ALA A 150 -4.15 4.00 36.54
CA ALA A 150 -5.43 3.47 36.97
C ALA A 150 -5.37 2.98 38.43
N LEU A 151 -4.30 2.26 38.80
CA LEU A 151 -4.08 1.78 40.16
C LEU A 151 -3.91 2.96 41.14
N GLY A 152 -3.12 3.96 40.74
CA GLY A 152 -2.95 5.20 41.52
C GLY A 152 -4.27 5.94 41.72
N ALA A 153 -5.07 6.08 40.67
CA ALA A 153 -6.39 6.69 40.75
C ALA A 153 -7.32 5.93 41.69
N LEU A 154 -7.36 4.59 41.61
CA LEU A 154 -8.16 3.71 42.48
C LEU A 154 -7.78 3.83 43.96
N LEU A 155 -6.47 3.84 44.26
CA LEU A 155 -5.96 3.79 45.63
C LEU A 155 -5.96 5.17 46.32
N LEU A 156 -5.65 6.24 45.58
CA LEU A 156 -5.37 7.56 46.16
C LEU A 156 -6.47 8.60 45.90
N GLY A 157 -7.33 8.38 44.91
CA GLY A 157 -8.33 9.37 44.51
C GLY A 157 -9.57 9.39 45.42
N PRO A 158 -10.25 10.53 45.58
CA PRO A 158 -11.66 10.58 46.00
C PRO A 158 -12.57 9.97 44.93
N TRP A 159 -13.79 9.57 45.29
CA TRP A 159 -14.63 8.68 44.45
C TRP A 159 -14.87 9.15 43.00
N LEU A 160 -15.03 10.46 42.75
CA LEU A 160 -15.21 10.99 41.38
C LEU A 160 -13.91 10.92 40.59
N ILE A 161 -12.77 11.19 41.24
CA ILE A 161 -11.45 11.11 40.62
C ILE A 161 -11.09 9.65 40.35
N ARG A 162 -11.54 8.70 41.19
CA ARG A 162 -11.44 7.25 40.90
C ARG A 162 -12.17 6.91 39.60
N ALA A 163 -13.46 7.26 39.50
CA ALA A 163 -14.26 6.96 38.33
C ALA A 163 -13.67 7.59 37.05
N PHE A 164 -13.26 8.86 37.13
CA PHE A 164 -12.64 9.56 36.01
C PHE A 164 -11.29 8.94 35.63
N GLY A 165 -10.36 8.81 36.57
CA GLY A 165 -9.00 8.33 36.31
C GLY A 165 -8.96 6.89 35.80
N VAL A 166 -9.84 6.03 36.33
CA VAL A 166 -9.97 4.64 35.85
C VAL A 166 -10.50 4.60 34.42
N THR A 167 -11.51 5.40 34.09
CA THR A 167 -12.10 5.40 32.74
C THR A 167 -11.20 6.04 31.69
N VAL A 168 -10.45 7.10 32.05
CA VAL A 168 -9.35 7.65 31.23
C VAL A 168 -8.33 6.56 30.93
N SER A 169 -7.82 5.90 31.96
CA SER A 169 -6.78 4.89 31.84
C SER A 169 -7.27 3.66 31.05
N ALA A 170 -8.50 3.22 31.31
CA ALA A 170 -9.12 2.11 30.58
C ALA A 170 -9.29 2.41 29.09
N ALA A 171 -9.66 3.64 28.72
CA ALA A 171 -9.74 4.05 27.33
C ALA A 171 -8.35 4.03 26.65
N ILE A 172 -7.33 4.58 27.32
CA ILE A 172 -5.94 4.54 26.81
C ILE A 172 -5.46 3.09 26.64
N ILE A 173 -5.66 2.24 27.66
CA ILE A 173 -5.31 0.82 27.60
C ILE A 173 -6.02 0.14 26.43
N GLY A 174 -7.33 0.34 26.27
CA GLY A 174 -8.10 -0.27 25.20
C GLY A 174 -7.58 0.12 23.82
N VAL A 175 -7.32 1.41 23.58
CA VAL A 175 -6.78 1.90 22.32
C VAL A 175 -5.37 1.38 22.06
N SER A 176 -4.47 1.44 23.05
CA SER A 176 -3.11 0.93 22.92
C SER A 176 -3.06 -0.59 22.75
N LEU A 177 -3.97 -1.33 23.37
CA LEU A 177 -4.08 -2.78 23.20
C LEU A 177 -4.49 -3.12 21.76
N VAL A 178 -5.53 -2.46 21.24
CA VAL A 178 -5.93 -2.60 19.84
C VAL A 178 -4.78 -2.19 18.92
N GLY A 179 -4.13 -1.05 19.19
CA GLY A 179 -2.96 -0.58 18.44
C GLY A 179 -1.79 -1.56 18.44
N SER A 180 -1.59 -2.31 19.53
CA SER A 180 -0.53 -3.34 19.61
C SER A 180 -0.82 -4.59 18.78
N LEU A 181 -2.09 -4.88 18.49
CA LEU A 181 -2.57 -6.05 17.74
C LEU A 181 -2.89 -5.73 16.27
N GLN A 182 -3.20 -4.47 15.98
CA GLN A 182 -3.55 -3.99 14.65
C GLN A 182 -2.44 -4.22 13.60
N PRO A 183 -1.14 -4.02 13.88
CA PRO A 183 -0.06 -4.33 12.93
C PRO A 183 -0.15 -5.77 12.43
N THR A 184 -0.28 -6.74 13.34
CA THR A 184 -0.33 -8.15 12.98
C THR A 184 -1.53 -8.45 12.09
N ARG A 185 -2.72 -7.94 12.43
CA ARG A 185 -3.93 -8.17 11.61
C ARG A 185 -3.85 -7.54 10.23
N ILE A 186 -3.30 -6.32 10.14
CA ILE A 186 -3.10 -5.65 8.86
C ILE A 186 -2.10 -6.44 8.02
N LEU A 187 -0.99 -6.88 8.62
CA LEU A 187 0.03 -7.67 7.93
C LEU A 187 -0.49 -9.05 7.51
N GLU A 188 -1.23 -9.75 8.37
CA GLU A 188 -1.89 -11.02 8.03
C GLU A 188 -2.93 -10.83 6.91
N SER A 189 -3.74 -9.78 6.97
CA SER A 189 -4.74 -9.50 5.93
C SER A 189 -4.07 -9.10 4.62
N ALA A 190 -3.00 -8.31 4.68
CA ALA A 190 -2.18 -7.96 3.52
C ALA A 190 -1.45 -9.19 2.96
N GLU A 191 -0.93 -10.08 3.81
CA GLU A 191 -0.30 -11.34 3.41
C GLU A 191 -1.29 -12.28 2.72
N ASN A 192 -2.47 -12.44 3.30
CA ASN A 192 -3.54 -13.26 2.74
C ASN A 192 -4.04 -12.68 1.41
N LEU A 193 -4.22 -11.36 1.34
CA LEU A 193 -4.61 -10.69 0.09
C LEU A 193 -3.52 -10.85 -0.97
N ALA A 194 -2.26 -10.72 -0.56
CA ALA A 194 -1.12 -10.75 -1.46
C ALA A 194 -0.61 -12.17 -1.73
N ASP A 195 -1.18 -13.19 -1.09
CA ASP A 195 -0.74 -14.60 -1.15
C ASP A 195 0.79 -14.73 -1.01
N GLY A 196 1.35 -13.94 -0.08
CA GLY A 196 2.78 -13.92 0.20
C GLY A 196 3.69 -13.34 -0.89
N ALA A 197 3.15 -12.71 -1.94
CA ALA A 197 3.88 -12.07 -3.04
C ALA A 197 3.67 -10.53 -3.04
N PRO A 198 4.55 -9.71 -3.65
CA PRO A 198 4.32 -8.27 -3.79
C PRO A 198 3.34 -7.97 -4.95
N TRP A 199 2.37 -7.06 -4.74
CA TRP A 199 1.31 -6.74 -5.72
C TRP A 199 1.39 -5.28 -6.18
N CYS A 200 1.20 -5.03 -7.49
CA CYS A 200 1.16 -3.69 -8.08
C CYS A 200 -0.27 -3.25 -8.37
N LEU A 201 -0.56 -1.96 -8.23
CA LEU A 201 -1.71 -1.33 -8.88
C LEU A 201 -1.21 -0.43 -10.03
N ALA A 202 -1.82 -0.58 -11.21
CA ALA A 202 -1.64 0.36 -12.31
C ALA A 202 -2.68 1.49 -12.17
N SER A 203 -2.22 2.74 -12.25
CA SER A 203 -3.13 3.88 -12.44
C SER A 203 -3.34 4.07 -13.95
N PRO A 204 -4.58 4.25 -14.43
CA PRO A 204 -4.81 4.54 -15.84
C PRO A 204 -4.17 5.88 -16.22
N PRO A 205 -3.62 6.01 -17.44
CA PRO A 205 -2.92 7.21 -17.90
C PRO A 205 -3.81 8.45 -17.98
N SER A 206 -5.14 8.27 -18.01
CA SER A 206 -6.13 9.35 -17.99
C SER A 206 -6.43 9.90 -16.59
N ALA A 207 -5.97 9.24 -15.52
CA ALA A 207 -6.11 9.74 -14.17
C ALA A 207 -5.07 10.85 -13.92
N ALA A 208 -5.45 11.86 -13.14
CA ALA A 208 -4.51 12.87 -12.70
C ALA A 208 -3.29 12.20 -12.04
N PRO A 209 -2.06 12.64 -12.34
CA PRO A 209 -0.86 12.06 -11.73
C PRO A 209 -1.00 12.12 -10.21
N ILE A 210 -0.67 11.02 -9.56
CA ILE A 210 -0.73 10.90 -8.11
C ILE A 210 0.24 11.92 -7.52
N ALA A 211 -0.29 12.95 -6.88
CA ALA A 211 0.46 14.07 -6.35
C ALA A 211 1.04 13.78 -4.95
N SER A 212 0.55 12.75 -4.26
CA SER A 212 1.07 12.35 -2.94
C SER A 212 0.76 10.89 -2.59
N ALA A 213 1.61 10.31 -1.73
CA ALA A 213 1.42 8.98 -1.16
C ALA A 213 0.07 8.78 -0.45
N ALA A 214 -0.53 9.87 0.02
CA ALA A 214 -1.82 9.86 0.70
C ALA A 214 -2.99 9.52 -0.25
N GLN A 215 -2.77 9.57 -1.57
CA GLN A 215 -3.77 9.22 -2.60
C GLN A 215 -3.70 7.75 -3.01
N LEU A 216 -2.71 6.99 -2.54
CA LEU A 216 -2.46 5.61 -2.96
C LEU A 216 -2.83 4.61 -1.87
N GLY A 217 -3.42 3.49 -2.32
CA GLY A 217 -3.44 2.24 -1.59
C GLY A 217 -2.62 1.18 -2.34
N PHE A 218 -2.20 0.13 -1.62
CA PHE A 218 -1.50 -1.09 -2.06
C PHE A 218 0.01 -1.20 -1.77
N PHE A 219 0.44 -2.45 -1.58
CA PHE A 219 1.46 -2.85 -0.62
C PHE A 219 2.45 -3.86 -1.22
N ALA A 220 3.75 -3.60 -1.03
CA ALA A 220 4.76 -4.66 -1.04
C ALA A 220 5.17 -4.96 0.40
N MET A 221 5.12 -6.23 0.80
CA MET A 221 5.70 -6.68 2.06
C MET A 221 7.11 -7.20 1.82
N HIS A 222 8.09 -6.65 2.52
CA HIS A 222 9.43 -7.20 2.53
C HIS A 222 9.43 -8.53 3.31
N LYS A 223 9.64 -9.66 2.61
CA LYS A 223 9.90 -10.95 3.26
C LYS A 223 11.40 -11.05 3.54
N GLY A 224 11.81 -10.58 4.72
CA GLY A 224 13.19 -10.68 5.16
C GLY A 224 13.39 -10.25 6.62
N GLY A 225 14.03 -11.14 7.39
CA GLY A 225 14.81 -10.88 8.61
C GLY A 225 14.12 -10.24 9.81
N HIS A 226 13.69 -8.99 9.70
CA HIS A 226 13.24 -8.20 10.85
C HIS A 226 12.06 -7.31 10.49
N ASN A 227 10.90 -7.67 11.04
CA ASN A 227 9.63 -6.96 11.04
C ASN A 227 9.01 -6.70 9.65
N PRO A 228 8.02 -7.52 9.22
CA PRO A 228 7.24 -7.24 8.04
C PRO A 228 6.58 -5.85 8.17
N HIS A 229 6.71 -5.05 7.12
CA HIS A 229 6.17 -3.70 7.03
C HIS A 229 5.56 -3.50 5.65
N LEU A 230 4.58 -2.60 5.59
CA LEU A 230 3.90 -2.23 4.35
C LEU A 230 4.66 -1.07 3.71
N GLY A 231 5.31 -1.35 2.58
CA GLY A 231 5.98 -0.35 1.76
C GLY A 231 5.17 0.03 0.52
N LEU A 232 5.30 1.28 0.10
CA LEU A 232 4.80 1.83 -1.16
C LEU A 232 6.00 2.28 -2.00
N GLN A 233 6.02 1.81 -3.25
CA GLN A 233 6.95 2.29 -4.28
C GLN A 233 6.12 2.72 -5.49
N VAL A 234 6.34 3.96 -5.95
CA VAL A 234 5.73 4.46 -7.19
C VAL A 234 6.79 4.45 -8.29
N GLN A 235 6.48 3.81 -9.41
CA GLN A 235 7.32 3.78 -10.62
C GLN A 235 6.60 4.57 -11.74
N GLY A 236 7.34 5.24 -12.63
CA GLY A 236 6.79 6.07 -13.71
C GLY A 236 6.81 7.60 -13.48
N GLY A 237 7.71 8.08 -12.61
CA GLY A 237 7.94 9.49 -12.27
C GLY A 237 9.18 9.63 -11.38
N ALA A 238 9.30 10.71 -10.59
CA ALA A 238 10.35 10.78 -9.56
C ALA A 238 10.16 9.61 -8.56
N PRO A 239 11.15 8.71 -8.40
CA PRO A 239 10.99 7.51 -7.61
C PRO A 239 10.66 7.89 -6.16
N PHE A 240 9.51 7.43 -5.70
CA PHE A 240 8.95 7.76 -4.40
C PHE A 240 8.82 6.51 -3.54
N ARG A 241 9.30 6.57 -2.30
CA ARG A 241 9.23 5.50 -1.31
C ARG A 241 8.54 5.98 -0.03
N ALA A 242 7.56 5.22 0.44
CA ALA A 242 6.91 5.49 1.71
C ALA A 242 6.59 4.21 2.48
N ASN A 243 6.45 4.37 3.79
CA ASN A 243 6.03 3.30 4.70
C ASN A 243 4.66 3.61 5.27
N TRP A 244 3.81 2.61 5.40
CA TRP A 244 2.53 2.78 6.08
C TRP A 244 2.75 3.00 7.58
N SER A 245 2.34 4.17 8.08
CA SER A 245 2.31 4.44 9.51
C SER A 245 0.96 4.01 10.07
N ILE A 246 0.96 3.01 10.95
CA ILE A 246 -0.26 2.56 11.66
C ILE A 246 -0.80 3.66 12.57
N ARG A 247 0.07 4.49 13.16
CA ARG A 247 -0.37 5.58 14.05
C ARG A 247 -0.97 6.75 13.29
N GLN A 248 -0.43 7.06 12.11
CA GLN A 248 -0.96 8.14 11.27
C GLN A 248 -2.04 7.67 10.28
N GLN A 249 -2.23 6.35 10.15
CA GLN A 249 -3.14 5.72 9.16
C GLN A 249 -2.92 6.24 7.74
N ARG A 250 -1.64 6.49 7.38
CA ARG A 250 -1.23 6.99 6.07
C ARG A 250 0.19 6.54 5.73
N PHE A 251 0.54 6.60 4.46
CA PHE A 251 1.91 6.51 4.01
C PHE A 251 2.70 7.76 4.42
N VAL A 252 3.87 7.54 5.01
CA VAL A 252 4.83 8.58 5.39
C VAL A 252 6.11 8.32 4.62
N GLU A 253 6.63 9.37 3.99
CA GLU A 253 7.93 9.34 3.31
C GLU A 253 9.02 8.82 4.24
N GLY A 254 9.79 7.85 3.76
CA GLY A 254 10.88 7.29 4.55
C GLY A 254 11.57 6.14 3.84
N ASP A 255 12.89 6.13 3.91
CA ASP A 255 13.74 5.17 3.22
C ASP A 255 14.07 4.01 4.18
N ARG A 256 13.22 2.98 4.18
CA ARG A 256 13.47 1.74 4.92
C ARG A 256 13.74 0.60 3.94
N GLY A 257 14.94 0.62 3.36
CA GLY A 257 15.49 -0.48 2.60
C GLY A 257 14.89 -0.67 1.21
N ASP A 258 15.42 -1.67 0.50
CA ASP A 258 14.97 -2.01 -0.84
C ASP A 258 13.67 -2.83 -0.78
N LEU A 259 12.62 -2.25 -1.35
CA LEU A 259 11.35 -2.93 -1.58
C LEU A 259 11.53 -3.91 -2.74
N THR A 260 11.05 -5.14 -2.55
CA THR A 260 11.02 -6.12 -3.63
C THR A 260 10.06 -5.61 -4.71
N PRO A 261 10.48 -5.48 -5.98
CA PRO A 261 9.61 -5.03 -7.04
C PRO A 261 8.37 -5.93 -7.12
N CYS A 262 7.21 -5.30 -7.23
CA CYS A 262 5.96 -6.02 -7.41
C CYS A 262 5.93 -6.65 -8.80
N LEU A 263 5.46 -7.88 -8.89
CA LEU A 263 5.47 -8.67 -10.11
C LEU A 263 4.03 -8.87 -10.57
N PRO A 264 3.69 -8.55 -11.83
CA PRO A 264 2.35 -8.78 -12.35
C PRO A 264 1.99 -10.28 -12.25
N ARG A 265 0.83 -10.59 -11.65
CA ARG A 265 0.32 -11.97 -11.58
C ARG A 265 -0.16 -12.44 -12.96
N VAL A 266 -0.01 -13.74 -13.18
CA VAL A 266 -0.03 -14.47 -14.46
C VAL A 266 -1.35 -14.36 -15.26
N ASP A 267 -2.43 -13.85 -14.67
CA ASP A 267 -3.68 -13.54 -15.37
C ASP A 267 -3.69 -12.15 -16.04
N PHE A 268 -2.50 -11.67 -16.40
CA PHE A 268 -2.31 -10.40 -17.10
C PHE A 268 -3.00 -10.37 -18.47
N ALA A 269 -3.16 -11.53 -19.11
CA ALA A 269 -3.87 -11.67 -20.37
C ALA A 269 -5.35 -11.28 -20.24
N ASP A 270 -6.03 -11.72 -19.17
CA ASP A 270 -7.43 -11.40 -18.90
C ASP A 270 -7.61 -9.90 -18.58
N ALA A 271 -6.68 -9.34 -17.80
CA ALA A 271 -6.68 -7.91 -17.47
C ALA A 271 -6.38 -7.00 -18.69
N LEU A 272 -5.54 -7.45 -19.63
CA LEU A 272 -5.31 -6.79 -20.92
C LEU A 272 -6.56 -6.81 -21.80
N THR A 273 -7.26 -7.95 -21.90
CA THR A 273 -8.52 -8.05 -22.66
C THR A 273 -9.64 -7.17 -22.10
N GLN A 274 -9.60 -6.86 -20.80
CA GLN A 274 -10.61 -6.03 -20.13
C GLN A 274 -10.22 -4.55 -20.07
N GLY A 275 -9.06 -4.16 -20.62
CA GLY A 275 -8.59 -2.76 -20.69
C GLY A 275 -8.16 -2.17 -19.34
N TRP A 276 -7.77 -3.03 -18.39
CA TRP A 276 -7.43 -2.62 -17.01
C TRP A 276 -5.94 -2.25 -16.85
N VAL A 277 -5.13 -2.50 -17.87
CA VAL A 277 -3.69 -2.18 -17.93
C VAL A 277 -3.39 -1.50 -19.27
N SER A 278 -2.53 -0.48 -19.26
CA SER A 278 -2.07 0.15 -20.50
C SER A 278 -1.28 -0.88 -21.32
N PRO A 279 -1.66 -1.16 -22.58
CA PRO A 279 -1.04 -2.20 -23.39
C PRO A 279 0.43 -1.93 -23.71
N ASP A 280 0.89 -0.70 -23.45
CA ASP A 280 2.17 -0.21 -23.93
C ASP A 280 3.31 -0.35 -22.91
N ALA A 281 3.08 -0.68 -21.63
CA ALA A 281 4.15 -0.62 -20.60
C ALA A 281 4.28 -1.92 -19.78
N PHE A 282 5.46 -2.55 -19.83
CA PHE A 282 5.78 -3.83 -19.20
C PHE A 282 7.00 -3.70 -18.29
N ILE A 283 6.89 -4.14 -17.04
CA ILE A 283 8.00 -4.11 -16.07
C ILE A 283 8.59 -5.51 -15.94
N VAL A 284 9.89 -5.63 -16.22
CA VAL A 284 10.67 -6.86 -16.04
C VAL A 284 11.91 -6.55 -15.22
N GLY A 285 12.05 -7.21 -14.07
CA GLY A 285 13.06 -6.90 -13.07
C GLY A 285 13.01 -5.43 -12.64
N SER A 286 14.07 -4.66 -12.92
CA SER A 286 14.12 -3.21 -12.60
C SER A 286 13.86 -2.29 -13.79
N THR A 287 13.51 -2.85 -14.95
CA THR A 287 13.40 -2.11 -16.20
C THR A 287 11.97 -2.05 -16.71
N GLU A 288 11.54 -0.87 -17.15
CA GLU A 288 10.27 -0.64 -17.85
C GLU A 288 10.51 -0.67 -19.36
N TYR A 289 9.70 -1.47 -20.06
CA TYR A 289 9.70 -1.63 -21.51
C TYR A 289 8.40 -1.08 -22.09
N LEU A 290 8.50 -0.21 -23.09
CA LEU A 290 7.38 0.26 -23.88
C LEU A 290 7.21 -0.61 -25.12
N ILE A 291 6.20 -1.47 -25.15
CA ILE A 291 6.03 -2.47 -26.20
C ILE A 291 4.76 -2.19 -27.00
N PRO A 292 4.88 -1.97 -28.33
CA PRO A 292 3.72 -1.81 -29.19
C PRO A 292 2.81 -3.06 -29.16
N PRO A 293 1.48 -2.91 -29.18
CA PRO A 293 0.54 -4.02 -29.07
C PRO A 293 0.68 -5.05 -30.20
N GLU A 294 1.14 -4.64 -31.39
CA GLU A 294 1.47 -5.52 -32.52
C GLU A 294 2.60 -6.55 -32.25
N MET A 295 3.37 -6.40 -31.17
CA MET A 295 4.46 -7.30 -30.77
C MET A 295 4.06 -8.38 -29.74
N GLU A 296 2.75 -8.62 -29.54
CA GLU A 296 2.19 -9.69 -28.70
C GLU A 296 3.01 -10.02 -27.43
N PRO A 297 3.21 -9.06 -26.52
CA PRO A 297 4.10 -9.23 -25.38
C PRO A 297 3.59 -10.24 -24.34
N LYS A 298 4.51 -11.01 -23.79
CA LYS A 298 4.35 -11.87 -22.62
C LYS A 298 5.44 -11.56 -21.60
N ALA A 299 5.06 -10.92 -20.50
CA ALA A 299 5.97 -10.59 -19.41
C ALA A 299 5.88 -11.61 -18.27
N PHE A 300 7.04 -11.96 -17.73
CA PHE A 300 7.27 -12.78 -16.55
C PHE A 300 8.23 -12.02 -15.62
N PRO A 301 8.36 -12.42 -14.34
CA PRO A 301 9.13 -11.68 -13.34
C PRO A 301 10.54 -11.20 -13.72
N ARG A 302 11.25 -12.00 -14.52
CA ARG A 302 12.61 -11.71 -15.00
C ARG A 302 12.75 -11.95 -16.48
N MET A 303 11.64 -12.04 -17.21
CA MET A 303 11.68 -12.35 -18.63
C MET A 303 10.61 -11.56 -19.34
N LEU A 304 11.00 -10.87 -20.40
CA LEU A 304 10.06 -10.34 -21.37
C LEU A 304 10.19 -11.17 -22.64
N SER A 305 9.09 -11.73 -23.11
CA SER A 305 8.99 -12.37 -24.41
C SER A 305 8.10 -11.52 -25.32
N ILE A 306 8.55 -11.27 -26.55
CA ILE A 306 7.78 -10.56 -27.57
C ILE A 306 7.69 -11.42 -28.83
N ARG A 307 6.55 -11.35 -29.51
CA ARG A 307 6.28 -12.06 -30.76
C ARG A 307 5.70 -11.10 -31.78
N SER A 308 6.32 -10.99 -32.95
CA SER A 308 5.75 -10.18 -34.02
C SER A 308 4.56 -10.90 -34.67
N SER A 309 3.37 -10.28 -34.65
CA SER A 309 2.21 -10.71 -35.44
C SER A 309 2.33 -10.27 -36.93
N LEU A 310 3.25 -9.36 -37.24
CA LEU A 310 3.50 -8.78 -38.57
C LEU A 310 4.31 -9.70 -39.51
N VAL A 311 4.12 -11.02 -39.42
CA VAL A 311 4.64 -11.97 -40.43
C VAL A 311 3.76 -11.97 -41.70
N THR A 312 2.62 -11.26 -41.68
CA THR A 312 1.81 -11.02 -42.89
C THR A 312 1.35 -9.55 -43.00
N GLY A 313 2.27 -8.64 -43.31
CA GLY A 313 1.90 -7.25 -43.62
C GLY A 313 3.08 -6.43 -44.16
N PRO A 314 2.86 -5.49 -45.11
CA PRO A 314 3.95 -4.76 -45.74
C PRO A 314 4.45 -3.65 -44.79
N VAL A 315 5.76 -3.42 -44.81
CA VAL A 315 6.55 -2.33 -44.15
C VAL A 315 7.34 -2.76 -42.88
N GLY A 316 8.46 -3.46 -43.06
CA GLY A 316 9.77 -2.80 -43.21
C GLY A 316 10.57 -2.28 -41.99
N THR A 317 10.25 -2.59 -40.73
CA THR A 317 11.11 -2.12 -39.59
C THR A 317 11.50 -3.17 -38.54
N LEU A 318 11.03 -4.41 -38.65
CA LEU A 318 11.54 -5.51 -37.82
C LEU A 318 12.35 -6.46 -38.71
N PRO A 319 13.55 -6.92 -38.29
CA PRO A 319 14.33 -7.84 -39.09
C PRO A 319 13.49 -9.10 -39.39
N GLU A 320 13.48 -9.54 -40.65
CA GLU A 320 12.58 -10.57 -41.22
C GLU A 320 12.63 -11.97 -40.55
N PHE A 321 13.42 -12.18 -39.50
CA PHE A 321 13.84 -13.52 -39.05
C PHE A 321 13.58 -13.87 -37.58
N PHE A 322 12.56 -13.32 -36.91
CA PHE A 322 12.35 -13.57 -35.47
C PHE A 322 10.88 -13.87 -35.11
N GLU A 323 10.53 -15.15 -35.02
CA GLU A 323 9.21 -15.59 -34.53
C GLU A 323 9.00 -15.32 -33.04
N ARG A 324 10.09 -15.26 -32.25
CA ARG A 324 10.04 -14.99 -30.80
C ARG A 324 11.38 -14.46 -30.29
N LEU A 325 11.34 -13.37 -29.53
CA LEU A 325 12.50 -12.77 -28.85
C LEU A 325 12.25 -12.77 -27.33
N GLU A 326 13.29 -13.07 -26.55
CA GLU A 326 13.25 -13.01 -25.10
C GLU A 326 14.43 -12.21 -24.56
N ILE A 327 14.17 -11.35 -23.57
CA ILE A 327 15.20 -10.78 -22.68
C ILE A 327 14.94 -11.28 -21.27
N ARG A 328 16.00 -11.64 -20.56
CA ARG A 328 15.97 -12.03 -19.16
C ARG A 328 16.95 -11.19 -18.34
N GLU A 329 16.50 -10.62 -17.22
CA GLU A 329 17.39 -9.91 -16.28
C GLU A 329 18.03 -10.93 -15.32
N SER A 330 19.36 -11.00 -15.30
CA SER A 330 20.10 -12.15 -14.78
C SER A 330 20.18 -12.22 -13.25
N ALA A 331 20.13 -13.46 -12.72
CA ALA A 331 20.83 -13.85 -11.48
C ALA A 331 21.14 -15.37 -11.40
N THR A 332 21.20 -16.08 -12.53
CA THR A 332 21.55 -17.52 -12.51
C THR A 332 22.92 -17.77 -13.12
N ALA A 333 23.70 -18.63 -12.49
CA ALA A 333 24.96 -19.11 -13.04
C ALA A 333 24.69 -19.80 -14.38
N TRP A 334 25.45 -19.42 -15.40
CA TRP A 334 25.33 -20.05 -16.70
C TRP A 334 25.96 -21.45 -16.63
N ASP A 335 25.16 -22.50 -16.80
CA ASP A 335 25.64 -23.86 -17.00
C ASP A 335 25.76 -24.20 -18.50
N MET A 336 26.96 -24.59 -18.94
CA MET A 336 27.19 -24.99 -20.33
C MET A 336 26.87 -26.48 -20.49
N PRO A 337 26.10 -26.90 -21.51
CA PRO A 337 25.83 -28.31 -21.74
C PRO A 337 27.13 -29.10 -21.95
N ASP A 338 27.27 -30.24 -21.27
CA ASP A 338 28.45 -31.13 -21.37
C ASP A 338 28.68 -31.67 -22.80
N ASP A 339 27.63 -31.71 -23.62
CA ASP A 339 27.62 -32.18 -25.01
C ASP A 339 27.83 -31.06 -26.05
N ALA A 340 28.06 -29.81 -25.61
CA ALA A 340 28.27 -28.68 -26.51
C ALA A 340 29.65 -28.74 -27.19
N LYS A 341 29.65 -28.59 -28.51
CA LYS A 341 30.88 -28.39 -29.30
C LYS A 341 31.34 -26.93 -29.18
N PRO A 342 32.65 -26.65 -29.26
CA PRO A 342 33.13 -25.27 -29.22
C PRO A 342 32.67 -24.50 -30.46
N LEU A 343 32.46 -23.18 -30.31
CA LEU A 343 32.07 -22.30 -31.43
C LEU A 343 33.05 -22.33 -32.61
N THR A 344 34.32 -22.65 -32.38
CA THR A 344 35.34 -22.79 -33.44
C THR A 344 35.04 -23.92 -34.41
N ASP A 345 34.32 -24.92 -33.95
CA ASP A 345 34.00 -26.13 -34.72
C ASP A 345 32.65 -25.99 -35.42
N MET A 346 32.08 -24.77 -35.44
CA MET A 346 30.80 -24.49 -36.05
C MET A 346 30.90 -24.61 -37.58
N PRO A 347 30.23 -25.61 -38.19
CA PRO A 347 30.24 -25.81 -39.63
C PRO A 347 29.57 -24.64 -40.36
N SER A 348 29.87 -24.47 -41.64
CA SER A 348 29.07 -23.59 -42.48
C SER A 348 27.69 -24.21 -42.73
N ALA A 349 26.69 -23.40 -43.12
CA ALA A 349 25.35 -23.88 -43.43
C ALA A 349 25.35 -25.03 -44.46
N ALA A 350 26.30 -25.03 -45.39
CA ALA A 350 26.48 -26.06 -46.42
C ALA A 350 27.20 -27.33 -45.91
N GLU A 351 27.91 -27.26 -44.78
CA GLU A 351 28.65 -28.36 -44.17
C GLU A 351 27.84 -29.10 -43.10
N LEU A 352 26.69 -28.57 -42.71
CA LEU A 352 25.79 -29.24 -41.77
C LEU A 352 25.21 -30.50 -42.41
N ASP A 353 25.38 -31.63 -41.74
CA ASP A 353 24.76 -32.90 -42.13
C ASP A 353 23.25 -32.80 -41.86
N ILE A 354 22.52 -32.39 -42.89
CA ILE A 354 21.08 -32.19 -42.86
C ILE A 354 20.36 -33.51 -42.56
N GLU A 355 20.87 -34.65 -43.03
CA GLU A 355 20.27 -35.97 -42.75
C GLU A 355 20.40 -36.35 -41.27
N ALA A 356 21.55 -36.05 -40.64
CA ALA A 356 21.75 -36.25 -39.20
C ALA A 356 20.86 -35.34 -38.33
N LEU A 357 20.59 -34.11 -38.77
CA LEU A 357 19.63 -33.22 -38.10
C LEU A 357 18.19 -33.75 -38.23
N LEU A 358 17.83 -34.30 -39.39
CA LEU A 358 16.52 -34.90 -39.64
C LEU A 358 16.30 -36.19 -38.83
N SER A 359 17.36 -36.93 -38.50
CA SER A 359 17.29 -38.13 -37.65
C SER A 359 17.10 -37.83 -36.16
N GLY A 360 17.00 -36.55 -35.77
CA GLY A 360 16.78 -36.10 -34.39
C GLY A 360 18.06 -35.88 -33.60
N THR A 361 19.23 -35.82 -34.26
CA THR A 361 20.48 -35.49 -33.60
C THR A 361 20.49 -34.00 -33.26
N ARG A 362 20.59 -33.66 -31.98
CA ARG A 362 20.72 -32.28 -31.51
C ARG A 362 22.15 -31.79 -31.77
N LEU A 363 22.30 -30.64 -32.41
CA LEU A 363 23.59 -29.97 -32.51
C LEU A 363 23.61 -28.78 -31.56
N ILE A 364 24.54 -28.82 -30.61
CA ILE A 364 24.74 -27.75 -29.63
C ILE A 364 26.15 -27.20 -29.82
N PHE A 365 26.23 -25.88 -29.99
CA PHE A 365 27.51 -25.16 -29.99
C PHE A 365 27.51 -24.16 -28.84
N ALA A 366 28.60 -24.10 -28.08
CA ALA A 366 28.75 -23.15 -26.98
C ALA A 366 30.15 -22.55 -26.94
N GLY A 367 30.24 -21.33 -26.42
CA GLY A 367 31.52 -20.68 -26.22
C GLY A 367 31.40 -19.19 -25.93
N THR A 368 32.55 -18.54 -25.92
CA THR A 368 32.67 -17.10 -25.65
C THR A 368 33.23 -16.40 -26.88
N ASP A 369 32.53 -15.36 -27.34
CA ASP A 369 33.03 -14.45 -28.36
C ASP A 369 34.22 -13.68 -27.80
N GLN A 370 35.37 -13.83 -28.46
CA GLN A 370 36.64 -13.22 -28.06
C GLN A 370 36.62 -11.69 -28.19
N VAL A 371 35.74 -11.14 -29.02
CA VAL A 371 35.64 -9.69 -29.27
C VAL A 371 34.74 -9.03 -28.23
N THR A 372 33.54 -9.57 -28.04
CA THR A 372 32.52 -8.95 -27.17
C THR A 372 32.53 -9.49 -25.74
N GLY A 373 33.20 -10.61 -25.49
CA GLY A 373 33.17 -11.31 -24.20
C GLY A 373 31.84 -12.00 -23.92
N ARG A 374 30.87 -11.94 -24.84
CA ARG A 374 29.56 -12.57 -24.68
C ARG A 374 29.68 -14.09 -24.76
N GLN A 375 29.01 -14.76 -23.85
CA GLN A 375 28.84 -16.21 -23.90
C GLN A 375 27.59 -16.54 -24.74
N VAL A 376 27.61 -17.64 -25.48
CA VAL A 376 26.48 -18.09 -26.30
C VAL A 376 26.33 -19.60 -26.23
N ILE A 377 25.08 -20.07 -26.27
CA ILE A 377 24.69 -21.44 -26.61
C ILE A 377 23.79 -21.34 -27.84
N LEU A 378 24.11 -22.11 -28.88
CA LEU A 378 23.31 -22.29 -30.08
C LEU A 378 22.80 -23.73 -30.11
N GLU A 379 21.49 -23.91 -30.05
CA GLU A 379 20.84 -25.21 -30.07
C GLU A 379 20.01 -25.37 -31.34
N CYS A 380 20.51 -26.15 -32.29
CA CYS A 380 19.76 -26.46 -33.51
C CYS A 380 18.89 -27.70 -33.25
N LEU A 381 17.58 -27.47 -33.05
CA LEU A 381 16.59 -28.49 -32.71
C LEU A 381 15.66 -28.81 -33.90
N ARG A 382 15.12 -30.03 -33.89
CA ARG A 382 14.14 -30.57 -34.85
C ARG A 382 12.92 -29.66 -35.05
N GLY A 383 12.50 -29.45 -36.30
CA GLY A 383 11.22 -28.80 -36.65
C GLY A 383 10.74 -29.19 -38.06
N ALA A 384 9.42 -29.33 -38.26
CA ALA A 384 8.84 -29.77 -39.52
C ALA A 384 8.97 -28.70 -40.64
N PHE A 385 9.81 -28.99 -41.63
CA PHE A 385 9.71 -28.63 -43.05
C PHE A 385 9.50 -27.16 -43.53
N ALA A 386 9.49 -26.11 -42.69
CA ALA A 386 9.37 -24.73 -43.21
C ALA A 386 10.53 -23.79 -42.84
N ASN A 387 10.94 -23.71 -41.58
CA ASN A 387 11.97 -22.76 -41.13
C ASN A 387 13.10 -23.52 -40.40
N ARG A 388 14.32 -23.42 -40.93
CA ARG A 388 15.52 -24.08 -40.40
C ARG A 388 16.16 -23.15 -39.38
N ASP A 389 15.76 -23.23 -38.12
CA ASP A 389 16.24 -22.29 -37.10
C ASP A 389 17.01 -22.98 -35.97
N CYS A 390 18.04 -22.31 -35.46
CA CYS A 390 18.73 -22.63 -34.23
C CYS A 390 18.28 -21.68 -33.13
N PHE A 391 18.04 -22.19 -31.93
CA PHE A 391 17.73 -21.39 -30.77
C PHE A 391 19.01 -20.86 -30.14
N ALA A 392 19.23 -19.56 -30.23
CA ALA A 392 20.37 -18.87 -29.65
C ALA A 392 20.02 -18.36 -28.26
N THR A 393 20.90 -18.62 -27.30
CA THR A 393 20.85 -18.07 -25.94
C THR A 393 22.17 -17.36 -25.67
N VAL A 394 22.14 -16.06 -25.39
CA VAL A 394 23.32 -15.18 -25.29
C VAL A 394 23.30 -14.43 -23.97
N ASN A 395 24.40 -14.41 -23.21
CA ASN A 395 24.53 -13.60 -21.99
C ASN A 395 25.47 -12.44 -22.29
N ALA A 396 24.95 -11.24 -22.04
CA ALA A 396 25.63 -9.97 -22.19
C ALA A 396 25.82 -9.29 -20.82
N GLY A 397 26.23 -10.08 -19.81
CA GLY A 397 26.52 -9.61 -18.46
C GLY A 397 25.27 -9.45 -17.60
N ALA A 398 24.61 -8.30 -17.68
CA ALA A 398 23.43 -7.98 -16.85
C ALA A 398 22.12 -8.57 -17.39
N ALA A 399 22.11 -8.94 -18.68
CA ALA A 399 20.95 -9.46 -19.37
C ALA A 399 21.31 -10.69 -20.22
N GLN A 400 20.34 -11.59 -20.36
CA GLN A 400 20.39 -12.75 -21.23
C GLN A 400 19.34 -12.59 -22.34
N TYR A 401 19.73 -12.75 -23.58
CA TYR A 401 18.86 -12.71 -24.75
C TYR A 401 18.64 -14.12 -25.28
N ALA A 402 17.42 -14.44 -25.70
CA ALA A 402 17.13 -15.68 -26.39
C ALA A 402 16.27 -15.44 -27.64
N PHE A 403 16.63 -16.07 -28.75
CA PHE A 403 15.97 -15.86 -30.04
C PHE A 403 16.21 -17.04 -30.99
N PHE A 404 15.34 -17.18 -31.99
CA PHE A 404 15.56 -18.10 -33.10
C PHE A 404 16.40 -17.44 -34.19
N LEU A 405 17.33 -18.19 -34.77
CA LEU A 405 18.25 -17.73 -35.80
C LEU A 405 18.25 -18.73 -36.96
N PRO A 406 18.04 -18.31 -38.22
CA PRO A 406 18.15 -19.21 -39.36
C PRO A 406 19.50 -19.91 -39.40
N VAL A 407 19.51 -21.17 -39.81
CA VAL A 407 20.72 -21.99 -39.93
C VAL A 407 21.71 -21.36 -40.91
N GLU A 408 21.21 -20.68 -41.96
CA GLU A 408 22.04 -19.94 -42.91
C GLU A 408 22.84 -18.81 -42.24
N ASP A 409 22.29 -18.25 -41.16
CA ASP A 409 22.86 -17.12 -40.41
C ASP A 409 23.55 -17.52 -39.11
N ILE A 410 23.72 -18.82 -38.85
CA ILE A 410 24.27 -19.33 -37.58
C ILE A 410 25.65 -18.72 -37.24
N ARG A 411 26.49 -18.42 -38.25
CA ARG A 411 27.80 -17.76 -38.07
C ARG A 411 27.70 -16.26 -37.79
N HIS A 412 26.57 -15.63 -38.09
CA HIS A 412 26.29 -14.22 -37.84
C HIS A 412 25.56 -13.98 -36.51
N TRP A 413 25.52 -14.98 -35.62
CA TRP A 413 24.83 -14.91 -34.33
C TRP A 413 25.22 -13.68 -33.47
N SER A 414 26.50 -13.25 -33.51
CA SER A 414 26.97 -12.10 -32.73
C SER A 414 26.32 -10.79 -33.23
N SER A 415 26.25 -10.61 -34.55
CA SER A 415 25.56 -9.46 -35.16
C SER A 415 24.04 -9.52 -34.97
N ALA A 416 23.44 -10.72 -34.99
CA ALA A 416 22.02 -10.89 -34.66
C ALA A 416 21.73 -10.48 -33.21
N THR A 417 22.63 -10.82 -32.29
CA THR A 417 22.54 -10.41 -30.88
C THR A 417 22.56 -8.89 -30.74
N ASP A 418 23.44 -8.19 -31.45
CA ASP A 418 23.50 -6.71 -31.42
C ASP A 418 22.17 -6.08 -31.85
N LYS A 419 21.50 -6.65 -32.86
CA LYS A 419 20.20 -6.18 -33.33
C LYS A 419 19.10 -6.41 -32.28
N VAL A 420 19.11 -7.57 -31.61
CA VAL A 420 18.15 -7.90 -30.54
C VAL A 420 18.36 -7.01 -29.32
N GLU A 421 19.61 -6.79 -28.93
CA GLU A 421 19.97 -5.87 -27.86
C GLU A 421 19.55 -4.43 -28.19
N ALA A 422 19.85 -3.94 -29.39
CA ALA A 422 19.44 -2.62 -29.84
C ALA A 422 17.91 -2.46 -29.84
N LEU A 423 17.16 -3.50 -30.23
CA LEU A 423 15.70 -3.50 -30.15
C LEU A 423 15.23 -3.36 -28.70
N PHE A 424 15.69 -4.21 -27.79
CA PHE A 424 15.27 -4.13 -26.38
C PHE A 424 15.70 -2.83 -25.72
N LEU A 425 16.87 -2.29 -26.06
CA LEU A 425 17.30 -0.96 -25.62
C LEU A 425 16.39 0.15 -26.15
N GLY A 426 15.95 0.06 -27.41
CA GLY A 426 14.99 1.00 -28.00
C GLY A 426 13.58 0.90 -27.40
N LEU A 427 13.20 -0.28 -26.91
CA LEU A 427 11.95 -0.49 -26.17
C LEU A 427 12.05 -0.05 -24.70
N ARG A 428 13.24 0.21 -24.14
CA ARG A 428 13.34 0.68 -22.75
C ARG A 428 12.82 2.09 -22.65
N ARG A 429 12.01 2.34 -21.61
CA ARG A 429 11.69 3.70 -21.21
C ARG A 429 12.93 4.30 -20.55
N LEU A 430 13.54 5.29 -21.21
CA LEU A 430 14.61 6.08 -20.60
C LEU A 430 13.99 6.90 -19.47
N ASN A 431 14.47 6.68 -18.24
CA ASN A 431 14.12 7.49 -17.07
C ASN A 431 14.64 8.92 -17.18
#